data_AF-A0A086VL63-F1
#
_entry.id   AF-A0A086VL63-F1
#
_cell.length_a   1.000
_cell.length_b   1.000
_cell.length_c   1.000
_cell.angle_alpha   90.00
_cell.angle_beta   90.00
_cell.angle_gamma   90.00
#
_symmetry.space_group_name_H-M   'P 1'
#
loop_
_entity.id
_entity.type
_entity.pdbx_description
1 polymer ?
#
loop_
_entity_poly.entity_id
_entity_poly.type
_entity_poly.pdbx_seq_one_letter_code
_entity_poly.pdbx_strand_id
1 'polypeptide(L)'
;MLLLGIITLVITIPLASTYLSTILIHRIAFLILLFSASASGIDILGGLFQTSIFQTGLLLLPFSLNNKFSLNSQVRFFSSNNTPKKKSKFQRFAFGLKKGIYLELLPDNVLIFHNSVIVRIFRVIGGISFILWISKLYLKSNISLVLILPFVFIHLIYITIISFIKIKYLIYLWKNGKLEVRNSPIDKFATFGFRLAACAKGVCVYGAGTGTTIALGLGIDELLAHSGRPAIFKPIFGGTLDSFLTKVGVENPNREIVNIKNEIDLLTYKIKSLNNLQENLKEINSIETTTVEDKILLSEVKNALNEEILSQRSELEKTIEKKIQESSIIKEIYKDGSPFKK
;
A
#
# COMPACT_ATOMS: atom_id res chain seq x y z
N MET A 1 24.73 17.18 12.55
CA MET A 1 24.31 17.06 13.97
C MET A 1 22.93 16.42 14.12
N LEU A 2 21.93 16.76 13.29
CA LEU A 2 20.56 16.21 13.40
C LEU A 2 20.48 14.68 13.20
N LEU A 3 21.26 14.13 12.25
CA LEU A 3 21.37 12.68 12.02
C LEU A 3 21.99 11.95 13.23
N LEU A 4 23.00 12.55 13.85
CA LEU A 4 23.66 11.99 15.02
C LEU A 4 22.69 11.99 16.21
N GLY A 5 21.93 13.07 16.43
CA GLY A 5 20.90 13.15 17.47
C GLY A 5 19.77 12.12 17.30
N ILE A 6 19.33 11.85 16.07
CA ILE A 6 18.34 10.79 15.78
C ILE A 6 18.93 9.42 16.08
N ILE A 7 20.19 9.16 15.71
CA ILE A 7 20.86 7.90 15.99
C ILE A 7 21.03 7.70 17.51
N THR A 8 21.47 8.73 18.24
CA THR A 8 21.61 8.64 19.71
C THR A 8 20.26 8.43 20.39
N LEU A 9 19.20 9.09 19.94
CA LEU A 9 17.85 8.96 20.49
C LEU A 9 17.21 7.58 20.19
N VAL A 10 17.48 7.01 19.01
CA VAL A 10 17.03 5.65 18.64
C VAL A 10 17.79 4.58 19.43
N ILE A 11 19.05 4.84 19.82
CA ILE A 11 19.88 3.90 20.57
C ILE A 11 19.59 3.94 22.08
N THR A 12 19.25 5.08 22.67
CA THR A 12 19.09 5.21 24.14
C THR A 12 17.70 4.82 24.66
N ILE A 13 16.67 4.84 23.82
CA ILE A 13 15.27 4.61 24.23
C ILE A 13 14.83 3.13 24.38
N PRO A 14 15.42 2.10 23.71
CA PRO A 14 14.95 0.72 23.85
C PRO A 14 15.19 0.08 25.22
N LEU A 15 15.88 0.75 26.14
CA LEU A 15 16.14 0.21 27.49
C LEU A 15 14.94 0.31 28.45
N ALA A 16 13.90 1.07 28.12
CA ALA A 16 12.76 1.28 29.02
C ALA A 16 11.44 0.78 28.40
N SER A 17 11.05 -0.45 28.76
CA SER A 17 9.70 -1.03 28.57
C SER A 17 9.28 -1.46 27.14
N THR A 18 8.73 -2.67 27.06
CA THR A 18 8.12 -3.30 25.87
C THR A 18 6.95 -2.51 25.29
N TYR A 19 6.23 -1.74 26.12
CA TYR A 19 5.16 -0.83 25.66
C TYR A 19 5.70 0.41 24.94
N LEU A 20 6.88 0.88 25.35
CA LEU A 20 7.54 1.99 24.66
C LEU A 20 8.04 1.55 23.29
N SER A 21 8.50 0.30 23.16
CA SER A 21 8.96 -0.28 21.90
C SER A 21 7.85 -0.35 20.83
N THR A 22 6.62 -0.74 21.18
CA THR A 22 5.50 -0.80 20.22
C THR A 22 5.03 0.59 19.78
N ILE A 23 4.99 1.56 20.70
CA ILE A 23 4.70 2.97 20.38
C ILE A 23 5.82 3.56 19.52
N LEU A 24 7.09 3.21 19.80
CA LEU A 24 8.24 3.66 19.05
C LEU A 24 8.28 3.04 17.64
N ILE A 25 7.94 1.76 17.49
CA ILE A 25 7.82 1.11 16.18
C ILE A 25 6.72 1.78 15.36
N HIS A 26 5.58 2.10 15.95
CA HIS A 26 4.52 2.86 15.27
C HIS A 26 4.99 4.27 14.90
N ARG A 27 5.72 4.98 15.78
CA ARG A 27 6.22 6.33 15.51
C ARG A 27 7.36 6.36 14.50
N ILE A 28 8.25 5.37 14.49
CA ILE A 28 9.31 5.22 13.49
C ILE A 28 8.71 4.81 12.14
N ALA A 29 7.74 3.90 12.13
CA ALA A 29 7.01 3.56 10.91
C ALA A 29 6.28 4.78 10.34
N PHE A 30 5.63 5.58 11.20
CA PHE A 30 4.98 6.83 10.81
C PHE A 30 5.97 7.89 10.34
N LEU A 31 7.14 8.03 10.97
CA LEU A 31 8.22 8.92 10.53
C LEU A 31 8.82 8.48 9.21
N ILE A 32 9.04 7.18 8.98
CA ILE A 32 9.48 6.64 7.69
C ILE A 32 8.42 6.93 6.62
N LEU A 33 7.14 6.81 6.95
CA LEU A 33 6.02 7.11 6.06
C LEU A 33 5.93 8.60 5.74
N LEU A 34 6.09 9.48 6.74
CA LEU A 34 6.20 10.94 6.56
C LEU A 34 7.42 11.36 5.77
N PHE A 35 8.58 10.71 5.99
CA PHE A 35 9.81 11.01 5.27
C PHE A 35 9.76 10.50 3.82
N SER A 36 9.07 9.39 3.59
CA SER A 36 8.78 8.87 2.24
C SER A 36 7.78 9.78 1.52
N ALA A 37 6.81 10.37 2.23
CA ALA A 37 5.90 11.36 1.70
C ALA A 37 6.62 12.68 1.35
N SER A 38 7.46 13.20 2.25
CA SER A 38 8.17 14.47 2.05
C SER A 38 9.29 14.40 1.00
N ALA A 39 10.01 13.28 0.89
CA ALA A 39 11.03 13.07 -0.14
C ALA A 39 10.43 12.91 -1.56
N SER A 40 9.12 12.65 -1.65
CA SER A 40 8.42 12.53 -2.92
C SER A 40 7.81 13.84 -3.43
N GLY A 41 7.80 14.92 -2.63
CA GLY A 41 7.20 16.20 -3.03
C GLY A 41 5.76 16.07 -3.54
N ILE A 42 5.04 15.04 -3.08
CA ILE A 42 3.68 14.72 -3.51
C ILE A 42 2.76 15.10 -2.35
N ASP A 43 1.92 16.11 -2.62
CA ASP A 43 0.71 16.41 -1.87
C ASP A 43 -0.20 15.18 -1.86
N ILE A 44 -0.14 14.39 -0.78
CA ILE A 44 -0.91 13.14 -0.65
C ILE A 44 -2.44 13.39 -0.55
N LEU A 45 -2.90 14.64 -0.48
CA LEU A 45 -4.34 14.97 -0.59
C LEU A 45 -4.78 15.52 -1.96
N GLY A 46 -3.86 15.84 -2.89
CA GLY A 46 -4.20 16.39 -4.21
C GLY A 46 -4.21 15.36 -5.36
N GLY A 47 -3.70 14.14 -5.11
CA GLY A 47 -3.38 13.17 -6.16
C GLY A 47 -4.55 12.45 -6.84
N LEU A 48 -5.80 12.64 -6.39
CA LEU A 48 -6.96 12.01 -7.04
C LEU A 48 -7.61 12.87 -8.15
N PHE A 49 -7.21 14.14 -8.34
CA PHE A 49 -7.93 15.05 -9.24
C PHE A 49 -7.12 15.87 -10.27
N GLN A 50 -5.80 15.73 -10.39
CA GLN A 50 -5.06 16.52 -11.39
C GLN A 50 -4.02 15.73 -12.20
N THR A 51 -4.49 15.08 -13.26
CA THR A 51 -3.65 14.62 -14.38
C THR A 51 -3.29 15.75 -15.37
N SER A 52 -3.39 17.03 -14.99
CA SER A 52 -3.17 18.17 -15.91
C SER A 52 -2.05 19.16 -15.55
N ILE A 53 -1.29 18.98 -14.46
CA ILE A 53 -0.23 19.92 -14.05
C ILE A 53 1.20 19.33 -14.16
N PHE A 54 1.37 18.12 -14.72
CA PHE A 54 2.70 17.50 -14.86
C PHE A 54 3.52 17.97 -16.07
N GLN A 55 3.26 19.19 -16.58
CA GLN A 55 4.00 19.77 -17.72
C GLN A 55 4.88 20.96 -17.34
N THR A 56 4.80 21.50 -16.12
CA THR A 56 5.51 22.76 -15.77
C THR A 56 6.43 22.70 -14.55
N GLY A 57 6.41 21.65 -13.71
CA GLY A 57 7.20 21.61 -12.46
C GLY A 57 8.60 20.98 -12.55
N LEU A 58 8.95 20.28 -13.62
CA LEU A 58 10.20 19.52 -13.73
C LEU A 58 11.32 20.31 -14.43
N LEU A 59 11.53 21.57 -14.06
CA LEU A 59 12.54 22.45 -14.67
C LEU A 59 13.59 23.03 -13.70
N LEU A 60 13.60 22.69 -12.41
CA LEU A 60 14.51 23.32 -11.44
C LEU A 60 15.24 22.35 -10.51
N LEU A 61 15.88 21.31 -11.06
CA LEU A 61 17.02 20.67 -10.38
C LEU A 61 18.19 20.52 -11.37
N PRO A 62 19.22 21.37 -11.27
CA PRO A 62 20.40 21.26 -12.12
C PRO A 62 21.34 20.22 -11.52
N PHE A 63 21.04 18.93 -11.67
CA PHE A 63 22.08 17.91 -11.56
C PHE A 63 22.61 17.61 -12.97
N SER A 64 23.60 18.43 -13.36
CA SER A 64 24.42 18.22 -14.55
C SER A 64 25.23 16.92 -14.38
N LEU A 65 24.65 15.79 -14.77
CA LEU A 65 25.40 14.55 -15.01
C LEU A 65 25.88 14.56 -16.46
N ASN A 66 26.87 15.41 -16.71
CA ASN A 66 27.56 15.49 -17.99
C ASN A 66 28.57 14.33 -18.13
N ASN A 67 28.07 13.09 -18.09
CA ASN A 67 28.86 11.92 -18.44
C ASN A 67 28.33 11.40 -19.77
N LYS A 68 29.15 11.55 -20.83
CA LYS A 68 29.00 10.85 -22.10
C LYS A 68 28.98 9.34 -21.83
N PHE A 69 27.80 8.79 -21.58
CA PHE A 69 27.59 7.36 -21.46
C PHE A 69 27.72 6.72 -22.84
N SER A 70 28.93 6.23 -23.14
CA SER A 70 29.20 5.39 -24.29
C SER A 70 28.69 3.98 -24.02
N LEU A 71 27.41 3.73 -24.34
CA LEU A 71 26.84 2.38 -24.36
C LEU A 71 27.28 1.68 -25.65
N ASN A 72 28.49 1.11 -25.63
CA ASN A 72 29.07 0.39 -26.76
C ASN A 72 28.77 -1.12 -26.73
N SER A 73 27.65 -1.54 -26.12
CA SER A 73 27.14 -2.91 -26.19
C SER A 73 26.08 -3.04 -27.29
N GLN A 74 26.47 -2.78 -28.55
CA GLN A 74 25.68 -3.26 -29.68
C GLN A 74 25.77 -4.78 -29.72
N VAL A 75 24.84 -5.46 -29.05
CA VAL A 75 24.58 -6.88 -29.26
C VAL A 75 24.00 -7.01 -30.68
N ARG A 76 24.88 -7.07 -31.68
CA ARG A 76 24.54 -7.42 -33.06
C ARG A 76 24.15 -8.90 -33.08
N PHE A 77 22.90 -9.19 -32.76
CA PHE A 77 22.32 -10.49 -33.10
C PHE A 77 22.24 -10.58 -34.62
N PHE A 78 23.21 -11.29 -35.20
CA PHE A 78 23.26 -11.58 -36.62
C PHE A 78 21.94 -12.18 -37.11
N SER A 79 21.29 -11.44 -38.00
CA SER A 79 20.11 -11.89 -38.73
C SER A 79 20.54 -12.98 -39.71
N SER A 80 20.32 -14.24 -39.36
CA SER A 80 20.46 -15.37 -40.27
C SER A 80 19.47 -15.23 -41.42
N ASN A 81 19.95 -15.26 -42.67
CA ASN A 81 19.21 -15.03 -43.93
C ASN A 81 18.19 -16.13 -44.30
N ASN A 82 17.64 -16.85 -43.32
CA ASN A 82 16.56 -17.80 -43.57
C ASN A 82 15.23 -17.05 -43.69
N THR A 83 14.49 -17.30 -44.77
CA THR A 83 13.18 -16.71 -45.04
C THR A 83 12.30 -16.80 -43.77
N PRO A 84 11.74 -15.66 -43.30
CA PRO A 84 11.13 -15.62 -41.98
C PRO A 84 9.81 -16.39 -41.99
N LYS A 85 9.84 -17.63 -41.49
CA LYS A 85 8.61 -18.35 -41.11
C LYS A 85 7.80 -17.43 -40.18
N LYS A 86 6.52 -17.21 -40.53
CA LYS A 86 5.59 -16.33 -39.80
C LYS A 86 5.45 -16.84 -38.37
N LYS A 87 6.19 -16.23 -37.42
CA LYS A 87 6.18 -16.61 -36.00
C LYS A 87 4.78 -16.39 -35.41
N SER A 88 4.34 -17.29 -34.53
CA SER A 88 3.06 -17.13 -33.84
C SER A 88 3.07 -15.89 -32.94
N LYS A 89 1.89 -15.29 -32.66
CA LYS A 89 1.77 -14.13 -31.75
C LYS A 89 2.41 -14.43 -30.39
N PHE A 90 2.25 -15.66 -29.89
CA PHE A 90 2.85 -16.12 -28.65
C PHE A 90 4.39 -16.15 -28.71
N GLN A 91 4.97 -16.67 -29.78
CA GLN A 91 6.44 -16.67 -29.95
C GLN A 91 7.02 -15.25 -29.99
N ARG A 92 6.31 -14.30 -30.62
CA ARG A 92 6.70 -12.87 -30.64
C ARG A 92 6.67 -12.25 -29.25
N PHE A 93 5.61 -12.51 -28.50
CA PHE A 93 5.47 -12.07 -27.10
C PHE A 93 6.55 -12.69 -26.19
N ALA A 94 6.74 -14.01 -26.27
CA ALA A 94 7.77 -14.74 -25.51
C ALA A 94 9.18 -14.25 -25.84
N PHE A 95 9.45 -13.91 -27.11
CA PHE A 95 10.71 -13.28 -27.50
C PHE A 95 10.91 -11.92 -26.82
N GLY A 96 9.86 -11.09 -26.77
CA GLY A 96 9.83 -9.83 -26.02
C GLY A 96 10.13 -10.02 -24.53
N LEU A 97 9.43 -10.96 -23.89
CA LEU A 97 9.66 -11.31 -22.49
C LEU A 97 11.11 -11.75 -22.23
N LYS A 98 11.63 -12.67 -23.06
CA LYS A 98 13.01 -13.16 -22.96
C LYS A 98 14.00 -11.99 -23.02
N LYS A 99 13.82 -11.07 -23.98
CA LYS A 99 14.66 -9.87 -24.10
C LYS A 99 14.57 -8.97 -22.85
N GLY A 100 13.39 -8.82 -22.27
CA GLY A 100 13.18 -8.08 -21.02
C GLY A 100 13.84 -8.70 -19.80
N ILE A 101 13.85 -10.03 -19.70
CA ILE A 101 14.53 -10.74 -18.61
C ILE A 101 16.04 -10.48 -18.65
N TYR A 102 16.65 -10.42 -19.84
CA TYR A 102 18.08 -10.12 -20.00
C TYR A 102 18.41 -8.61 -19.95
N LEU A 103 17.43 -7.72 -19.84
CA LEU A 103 17.68 -6.28 -19.77
C LEU A 103 18.37 -5.91 -18.46
N GLU A 104 19.51 -5.24 -18.54
CA GLU A 104 20.17 -4.66 -17.37
C GLU A 104 19.44 -3.39 -16.92
N LEU A 105 18.98 -3.38 -15.67
CA LEU A 105 18.21 -2.27 -15.08
C LEU A 105 19.08 -1.28 -14.30
N LEU A 106 20.39 -1.49 -14.30
CA LEU A 106 21.35 -0.67 -13.61
C LEU A 106 22.31 -0.09 -14.64
N PRO A 107 22.73 1.18 -14.51
CA PRO A 107 23.83 1.71 -15.30
C PRO A 107 25.12 0.90 -15.04
N ASP A 108 25.95 0.74 -16.07
CA ASP A 108 27.17 -0.09 -16.03
C ASP A 108 28.07 0.18 -14.81
N ASN A 109 28.30 1.45 -14.49
CA ASN A 109 29.13 1.83 -13.33
C ASN A 109 28.54 1.33 -12.00
N VAL A 110 27.21 1.43 -11.85
CA VAL A 110 26.50 0.96 -10.66
C VAL A 110 26.44 -0.57 -10.65
N LEU A 111 26.33 -1.19 -11.83
CA LEU A 111 26.35 -2.64 -11.97
C LEU A 111 27.70 -3.23 -11.54
N ILE A 112 28.82 -2.61 -11.92
CA ILE A 112 30.17 -3.01 -11.49
C ILE A 112 30.28 -2.91 -9.96
N PHE A 113 29.85 -1.80 -9.36
CA PHE A 113 29.83 -1.64 -7.91
C PHE A 113 28.94 -2.68 -7.21
N HIS A 114 27.72 -2.88 -7.73
CA HIS A 114 26.74 -3.85 -7.21
C HIS A 114 27.26 -5.30 -7.28
N ASN A 115 28.06 -5.61 -8.29
CA ASN A 115 28.64 -6.93 -8.49
C ASN A 115 29.96 -7.15 -7.74
N SER A 116 30.51 -6.13 -7.08
CA SER A 116 31.71 -6.28 -6.27
C SER A 116 31.50 -7.30 -5.13
N VAL A 117 32.56 -8.05 -4.79
CA VAL A 117 32.50 -9.12 -3.78
C VAL A 117 32.08 -8.58 -2.41
N ILE A 118 32.58 -7.40 -2.03
CA ILE A 118 32.27 -6.75 -0.75
C ILE A 118 30.77 -6.47 -0.64
N VAL A 119 30.18 -5.83 -1.66
CA VAL A 119 28.74 -5.51 -1.68
C VAL A 119 27.89 -6.77 -1.67
N ARG A 120 28.31 -7.85 -2.34
CA ARG A 120 27.63 -9.15 -2.28
C ARG A 120 27.60 -9.72 -0.87
N ILE A 121 28.72 -9.71 -0.15
CA ILE A 121 28.80 -10.19 1.24
C ILE A 121 27.88 -9.36 2.14
N PHE A 122 27.96 -8.02 2.07
CA PHE A 122 27.08 -7.14 2.84
C PHE A 122 25.60 -7.36 2.55
N ARG A 123 25.24 -7.64 1.28
CA ARG A 123 23.85 -7.93 0.90
C ARG A 123 23.36 -9.24 1.49
N VAL A 124 24.20 -10.29 1.52
CA VAL A 124 23.83 -11.58 2.12
C VAL A 124 23.69 -11.44 3.63
N ILE A 125 24.66 -10.84 4.31
CA ILE A 125 24.61 -10.61 5.76
C ILE A 125 23.39 -9.75 6.12
N GLY A 126 23.21 -8.61 5.45
CA GLY A 126 22.07 -7.73 5.68
C GLY A 126 20.73 -8.39 5.40
N GLY A 127 20.64 -9.24 4.37
CA GLY A 127 19.44 -10.01 4.07
C GLY A 127 19.11 -11.04 5.15
N ILE A 128 20.11 -11.77 5.66
CA ILE A 128 19.94 -12.71 6.78
C ILE A 128 19.50 -11.94 8.03
N SER A 129 20.16 -10.82 8.35
CA SER A 129 19.78 -9.95 9.48
C SER A 129 18.33 -9.47 9.36
N PHE A 130 17.90 -9.07 8.16
CA PHE A 130 16.52 -8.63 7.90
C PHE A 130 15.50 -9.76 8.10
N ILE A 131 15.79 -10.98 7.61
CA ILE A 131 14.93 -12.15 7.80
C ILE A 131 14.85 -12.52 9.29
N LEU A 132 15.97 -12.53 10.01
CA LEU A 132 16.00 -12.79 11.45
C LEU A 132 15.16 -11.77 12.24
N TRP A 133 15.20 -10.50 11.84
CA TRP A 133 14.41 -9.43 12.45
C TRP A 133 12.91 -9.63 12.21
N ILE A 134 12.47 -9.82 10.97
CA ILE A 134 11.04 -10.01 10.62
C ILE A 134 10.47 -11.28 11.26
N SER A 135 11.21 -12.39 11.18
CA SER A 135 10.78 -13.68 11.74
C SER A 135 10.79 -13.73 13.27
N LYS A 136 11.32 -12.68 13.93
CA LYS A 136 11.55 -12.63 15.38
C LYS A 136 12.43 -13.78 15.90
N LEU A 137 13.17 -14.46 15.02
CA LEU A 137 14.01 -15.61 15.40
C LEU A 137 15.14 -15.20 16.35
N TYR A 138 15.53 -13.92 16.33
CA TYR A 138 16.50 -13.35 17.26
C TYR A 138 16.10 -13.52 18.75
N LEU A 139 14.79 -13.57 19.06
CA LEU A 139 14.30 -13.81 20.42
C LEU A 139 14.61 -15.25 20.89
N LYS A 140 14.68 -16.21 19.96
CA LYS A 140 14.95 -17.63 20.27
C LYS A 140 16.44 -17.94 20.29
N SER A 141 17.24 -17.26 19.48
CA SER A 141 18.66 -17.56 19.30
C SER A 141 19.60 -16.87 20.30
N ASN A 142 19.07 -16.15 21.31
CA ASN A 142 19.84 -15.33 22.26
C ASN A 142 20.79 -14.31 21.58
N ILE A 143 20.54 -13.95 20.31
CA ILE A 143 21.36 -12.97 19.60
C ILE A 143 20.84 -11.58 19.99
N SER A 144 21.74 -10.73 20.50
CA SER A 144 21.38 -9.37 20.90
C SER A 144 20.81 -8.58 19.73
N LEU A 145 19.62 -8.00 19.91
CA LEU A 145 18.97 -7.13 18.93
C LEU A 145 19.87 -5.96 18.53
N VAL A 146 20.67 -5.45 19.48
CA VAL A 146 21.62 -4.34 19.27
C VAL A 146 22.63 -4.65 18.16
N LEU A 147 23.02 -5.93 18.01
CA LEU A 147 23.98 -6.34 16.99
C LEU A 147 23.32 -6.50 15.61
N ILE A 148 22.07 -6.98 15.54
CA ILE A 148 21.34 -7.22 14.28
C ILE A 148 20.85 -5.91 13.66
N LEU A 149 20.36 -4.99 14.50
CA LEU A 149 19.70 -3.76 14.08
C LEU A 149 20.53 -2.88 13.10
N PRO A 150 21.84 -2.60 13.32
CA PRO A 150 22.60 -1.77 12.39
C PRO A 150 22.75 -2.40 11.00
N PHE A 151 22.90 -3.72 10.91
CA PHE A 151 22.97 -4.42 9.62
C PHE A 151 21.64 -4.33 8.86
N VAL A 152 20.52 -4.43 9.56
CA VAL A 152 19.19 -4.22 8.97
C VAL A 152 19.05 -2.80 8.42
N PHE A 153 19.44 -1.78 9.19
CA PHE A 153 19.36 -0.39 8.75
C PHE A 153 20.24 -0.11 7.53
N ILE A 154 21.50 -0.55 7.54
CA ILE A 154 22.42 -0.39 6.40
C ILE A 154 21.85 -1.10 5.15
N HIS A 155 21.31 -2.31 5.33
CA HIS A 155 20.70 -3.07 4.24
C HIS A 155 19.47 -2.38 3.65
N LEU A 156 18.61 -1.80 4.50
CA LEU A 156 17.42 -1.07 4.08
C LEU A 156 17.81 0.19 3.30
N ILE A 157 18.76 0.99 3.80
CA ILE A 157 19.29 2.16 3.08
C ILE A 157 19.84 1.76 1.71
N TYR A 158 20.64 0.70 1.67
CA TYR A 158 21.21 0.18 0.42
C TYR A 158 20.13 -0.24 -0.59
N ILE A 159 19.12 -1.01 -0.16
CA ILE A 159 17.99 -1.42 -1.01
C ILE A 159 17.26 -0.18 -1.53
N THR A 160 16.98 0.81 -0.69
CA THR A 160 16.29 2.04 -1.08
C THR A 160 17.07 2.82 -2.14
N ILE A 161 18.38 3.01 -1.96
CA ILE A 161 19.23 3.73 -2.93
C ILE A 161 19.28 2.99 -4.27
N ILE A 162 19.55 1.68 -4.27
CA ILE A 162 19.60 0.87 -5.50
C ILE A 162 18.24 0.87 -6.21
N SER A 163 17.15 0.81 -5.46
CA SER A 163 15.79 0.88 -5.98
C SER A 163 15.52 2.20 -6.69
N PHE A 164 15.91 3.32 -6.08
CA PHE A 164 15.76 4.64 -6.68
C PHE A 164 16.56 4.78 -7.98
N ILE A 165 17.82 4.32 -7.99
CA ILE A 165 18.66 4.33 -9.20
C ILE A 165 18.03 3.50 -10.31
N LYS A 166 17.52 2.29 -10.01
CA LYS A 166 16.84 1.42 -10.98
C LYS A 166 15.61 2.10 -11.59
N ILE A 167 14.78 2.74 -10.77
CA ILE A 167 13.58 3.44 -11.25
C ILE A 167 13.97 4.60 -12.19
N LYS A 168 14.93 5.44 -11.78
CA LYS A 168 15.43 6.55 -12.61
C LYS A 168 15.99 6.04 -13.94
N TYR A 169 16.77 4.97 -13.91
CA TYR A 169 17.34 4.38 -15.12
C TYR A 169 16.29 3.74 -16.03
N LEU A 170 15.28 3.08 -15.46
CA LEU A 170 14.14 2.53 -16.21
C LEU A 170 13.35 3.64 -16.92
N ILE A 171 13.09 4.77 -16.25
CA ILE A 171 12.45 5.95 -16.86
C ILE A 171 13.31 6.49 -18.01
N TYR A 172 14.64 6.55 -17.83
CA TYR A 172 15.57 6.93 -18.90
C TYR A 172 15.51 5.97 -20.10
N LEU A 173 15.49 4.65 -19.88
CA LEU A 173 15.36 3.65 -20.95
C LEU A 173 14.02 3.77 -21.69
N TRP A 174 12.95 4.06 -20.96
CA TRP A 174 11.62 4.25 -21.54
C TRP A 174 11.56 5.50 -22.41
N LYS A 175 11.99 6.67 -21.90
CA LYS A 175 11.99 7.93 -22.65
C LYS A 175 12.79 7.87 -23.95
N ASN A 176 13.88 7.10 -23.96
CA ASN A 176 14.74 6.95 -25.14
C ASN A 176 14.27 5.88 -26.15
N GLY A 177 13.10 5.26 -25.95
CA GLY A 177 12.58 4.22 -26.84
C GLY A 177 13.45 2.96 -26.89
N LYS A 178 14.35 2.75 -25.92
CA LYS A 178 15.22 1.57 -25.85
C LYS A 178 14.46 0.29 -25.47
N LEU A 179 13.23 0.44 -24.96
CA LEU A 179 12.31 -0.64 -24.64
C LEU A 179 11.45 -1.10 -25.84
N GLU A 180 11.83 -0.74 -27.06
CA GLU A 180 11.12 -1.11 -28.28
C GLU A 180 11.86 -2.21 -29.06
N VAL A 181 11.13 -3.23 -29.50
CA VAL A 181 11.69 -4.29 -30.34
C VAL A 181 11.62 -3.85 -31.79
N ARG A 182 12.69 -3.21 -32.26
CA ARG A 182 12.86 -2.77 -33.66
C ARG A 182 13.16 -3.97 -34.56
N ASN A 183 12.12 -4.68 -34.97
CA ASN A 183 12.11 -5.36 -36.28
C ASN A 183 11.40 -4.39 -37.24
N SER A 184 11.77 -4.33 -38.51
CA SER A 184 11.00 -3.56 -39.50
C SER A 184 9.94 -4.48 -40.12
N PRO A 185 8.62 -4.24 -39.94
CA PRO A 185 7.96 -3.19 -39.13
C PRO A 185 7.90 -3.52 -37.63
N ILE A 186 7.75 -2.48 -36.78
CA ILE A 186 7.86 -2.58 -35.32
C ILE A 186 6.92 -3.66 -34.75
N ASP A 187 7.48 -4.55 -33.94
CA ASP A 187 6.73 -5.64 -33.36
C ASP A 187 6.02 -5.17 -32.07
N LYS A 188 4.78 -4.71 -32.20
CA LYS A 188 3.97 -4.22 -31.07
C LYS A 188 3.81 -5.28 -29.97
N PHE A 189 3.62 -6.56 -30.32
CA PHE A 189 3.44 -7.64 -29.35
C PHE A 189 4.73 -7.98 -28.61
N ALA A 190 5.86 -8.08 -29.31
CA ALA A 190 7.16 -8.27 -28.67
C ALA A 190 7.56 -7.05 -27.83
N THR A 191 7.24 -5.84 -28.28
CA THR A 191 7.48 -4.59 -27.53
C THR A 191 6.65 -4.55 -26.24
N PHE A 192 5.38 -4.96 -26.29
CA PHE A 192 4.55 -5.09 -25.10
C PHE A 192 5.14 -6.11 -24.11
N GLY A 193 5.53 -7.30 -24.57
CA GLY A 193 6.20 -8.30 -23.74
C GLY A 193 7.52 -7.79 -23.16
N PHE A 194 8.32 -7.07 -23.94
CA PHE A 194 9.57 -6.49 -23.47
C PHE A 194 9.35 -5.44 -22.38
N ARG A 195 8.39 -4.53 -22.57
CA ARG A 195 7.99 -3.55 -21.55
C ARG A 195 7.44 -4.22 -20.30
N LEU A 196 6.62 -5.27 -20.44
CA LEU A 196 6.06 -6.02 -19.32
C LEU A 196 7.14 -6.75 -18.53
N ALA A 197 8.12 -7.38 -19.18
CA ALA A 197 9.23 -8.03 -18.49
C ALA A 197 10.20 -7.03 -17.86
N ALA A 198 10.53 -5.92 -18.54
CA ALA A 198 11.33 -4.84 -17.97
C ALA A 198 10.62 -4.20 -16.76
N CYS A 199 9.30 -4.04 -16.86
CA CYS A 199 8.41 -3.64 -15.78
C CYS A 199 8.46 -4.69 -14.66
N ALA A 200 8.16 -5.97 -14.88
CA ALA A 200 8.27 -7.00 -13.84
C ALA A 200 9.66 -7.02 -13.18
N LYS A 201 10.74 -6.82 -13.94
CA LYS A 201 12.10 -6.80 -13.39
C LYS A 201 12.41 -5.52 -12.58
N GLY A 202 11.83 -4.37 -12.95
CA GLY A 202 12.07 -3.06 -12.32
C GLY A 202 10.95 -2.61 -11.37
N VAL A 203 9.71 -2.69 -11.81
CA VAL A 203 8.47 -2.53 -11.05
C VAL A 203 8.21 -3.67 -10.06
N CYS A 204 8.85 -4.85 -10.03
CA CYS A 204 8.75 -5.67 -8.80
C CYS A 204 9.37 -4.99 -7.57
N VAL A 205 10.18 -3.95 -7.74
CA VAL A 205 10.64 -3.10 -6.62
C VAL A 205 9.55 -2.09 -6.22
N TYR A 206 8.88 -1.47 -7.19
CA TYR A 206 7.77 -0.53 -6.91
C TYR A 206 6.47 -1.26 -6.57
N GLY A 207 6.29 -2.47 -7.06
CA GLY A 207 5.20 -3.41 -6.85
C GLY A 207 5.30 -4.08 -5.48
N ALA A 208 6.52 -4.30 -4.99
CA ALA A 208 6.73 -4.49 -3.56
C ALA A 208 6.31 -3.25 -2.78
N GLY A 209 6.61 -2.03 -3.27
CA GLY A 209 6.13 -0.77 -2.69
C GLY A 209 4.60 -0.64 -2.67
N THR A 210 3.93 -0.77 -3.82
CA THR A 210 2.47 -0.68 -3.96
C THR A 210 1.78 -1.86 -3.29
N GLY A 211 2.33 -3.05 -3.39
CA GLY A 211 1.88 -4.22 -2.65
C GLY A 211 1.98 -4.00 -1.14
N THR A 212 3.06 -3.37 -0.67
CA THR A 212 3.22 -3.00 0.75
C THR A 212 2.24 -1.89 1.14
N THR A 213 2.03 -0.85 0.33
CA THR A 213 1.06 0.20 0.65
C THR A 213 -0.38 -0.32 0.61
N ILE A 214 -0.72 -1.22 -0.32
CA ILE A 214 -2.00 -1.91 -0.35
C ILE A 214 -2.15 -2.78 0.89
N ALA A 215 -1.15 -3.62 1.22
CA ALA A 215 -1.19 -4.48 2.39
C ALA A 215 -1.27 -3.68 3.70
N LEU A 216 -0.54 -2.57 3.81
CA LEU A 216 -0.63 -1.65 4.94
C LEU A 216 -2.00 -0.98 5.00
N GLY A 217 -2.55 -0.52 3.86
CA GLY A 217 -3.89 0.06 3.80
C GLY A 217 -4.96 -0.93 4.26
N LEU A 218 -4.88 -2.18 3.80
CA LEU A 218 -5.78 -3.26 4.23
C LEU A 218 -5.58 -3.62 5.72
N GLY A 219 -4.34 -3.58 6.23
CA GLY A 219 -4.04 -3.78 7.65
C GLY A 219 -4.55 -2.64 8.53
N ILE A 220 -4.45 -1.39 8.07
CA ILE A 220 -5.02 -0.22 8.73
C ILE A 220 -6.55 -0.35 8.79
N ASP A 221 -7.19 -0.79 7.71
CA ASP A 221 -8.63 -1.03 7.71
C ASP A 221 -9.07 -2.09 8.73
N GLU A 222 -8.25 -3.12 8.96
CA GLU A 222 -8.52 -4.13 9.98
C GLU A 222 -8.39 -3.55 11.40
N LEU A 223 -7.39 -2.69 11.64
CA LEU A 223 -7.25 -1.95 12.90
C LEU A 223 -8.39 -0.95 13.13
N LEU A 224 -8.85 -0.29 12.07
CA LEU A 224 -10.02 0.58 12.10
C LEU A 224 -11.28 -0.23 12.41
N ALA A 225 -11.48 -1.37 11.75
CA ALA A 225 -12.62 -2.26 12.00
C ALA A 225 -12.65 -2.75 13.47
N HIS A 226 -11.50 -3.14 14.04
CA HIS A 226 -11.40 -3.48 15.46
C HIS A 226 -11.76 -2.32 16.40
N SER A 227 -11.46 -1.09 15.99
CA SER A 227 -11.81 0.12 16.74
C SER A 227 -13.26 0.57 16.52
N GLY A 228 -14.06 -0.21 15.78
CA GLY A 228 -15.37 0.20 15.33
C GLY A 228 -15.27 1.44 14.44
N ARG A 229 -14.47 1.41 13.38
CA ARG A 229 -14.43 2.47 12.36
C ARG A 229 -14.56 1.83 10.98
N PRO A 230 -15.21 2.50 10.02
CA PRO A 230 -15.36 1.96 8.68
C PRO A 230 -14.01 1.84 7.97
N ALA A 231 -13.87 0.80 7.15
CA ALA A 231 -12.71 0.60 6.28
C ALA A 231 -12.67 1.69 5.19
N ILE A 232 -11.48 2.25 4.96
CA ILE A 232 -11.26 3.35 4.00
C ILE A 232 -10.66 2.80 2.70
N PHE A 233 -9.71 1.87 2.78
CA PHE A 233 -8.92 1.40 1.64
C PHE A 233 -9.56 0.21 0.89
N LYS A 234 -10.19 -0.71 1.61
CA LYS A 234 -10.92 -1.88 1.10
C LYS A 234 -11.91 -1.50 -0.01
N PRO A 235 -12.81 -0.49 0.14
CA PRO A 235 -13.74 -0.14 -0.93
C PRO A 235 -13.04 0.42 -2.17
N ILE A 236 -11.98 1.22 -2.00
CA ILE A 236 -11.22 1.82 -3.12
C ILE A 236 -10.52 0.73 -3.94
N PHE A 237 -9.79 -0.17 -3.27
CA PHE A 237 -9.07 -1.25 -3.94
C PHE A 237 -10.03 -2.32 -4.49
N GLY A 238 -11.07 -2.67 -3.74
CA GLY A 238 -12.12 -3.59 -4.15
C GLY A 238 -12.82 -3.12 -5.42
N GLY A 239 -13.24 -1.86 -5.47
CA GLY A 239 -13.90 -1.28 -6.65
C GLY A 239 -12.98 -1.19 -7.87
N THR A 240 -11.71 -0.85 -7.68
CA THR A 240 -10.73 -0.79 -8.77
C THR A 240 -10.47 -2.18 -9.36
N LEU A 241 -10.29 -3.19 -8.51
CA LEU A 241 -10.07 -4.57 -8.92
C LEU A 241 -11.30 -5.17 -9.61
N ASP A 242 -12.49 -4.95 -9.05
CA ASP A 242 -13.77 -5.39 -9.62
C ASP A 242 -14.00 -4.79 -11.02
N SER A 243 -13.74 -3.48 -11.19
CA SER A 243 -13.81 -2.82 -12.50
C SER A 243 -12.81 -3.42 -13.50
N PHE A 244 -11.59 -3.73 -13.04
CA PHE A 244 -10.59 -4.38 -13.89
C PHE A 244 -11.01 -5.79 -14.30
N LEU A 245 -11.48 -6.61 -13.36
CA LEU A 245 -11.93 -7.98 -13.62
C LEU A 245 -13.14 -8.02 -14.54
N THR A 246 -14.12 -7.12 -14.34
CA THR A 246 -15.29 -6.98 -15.21
C THR A 246 -14.87 -6.64 -16.64
N LYS A 247 -13.88 -5.75 -16.82
CA LYS A 247 -13.33 -5.44 -18.15
C LYS A 247 -12.63 -6.63 -18.82
N VAL A 248 -12.14 -7.59 -18.04
CA VAL A 248 -11.54 -8.85 -18.52
C VAL A 248 -12.60 -9.93 -18.77
N GLY A 249 -13.88 -9.64 -18.52
CA GLY A 249 -15.00 -10.58 -18.70
C GLY A 249 -15.21 -11.50 -17.51
N VAL A 250 -14.62 -11.17 -16.35
CA VAL A 250 -14.88 -11.87 -15.08
C VAL A 250 -15.95 -11.08 -14.35
N GLU A 251 -17.21 -11.46 -14.52
CA GLU A 251 -18.32 -10.88 -13.78
C GLU A 251 -18.36 -11.45 -12.35
N ASN A 252 -18.63 -10.59 -11.38
CA ASN A 252 -18.86 -10.99 -10.00
C ASN A 252 -20.37 -11.28 -9.81
N PRO A 253 -20.79 -12.56 -9.77
CA PRO A 253 -22.21 -12.90 -9.64
C PRO A 253 -22.82 -12.43 -8.31
N ASN A 254 -21.98 -12.11 -7.32
CA ASN A 254 -22.38 -11.75 -5.97
C ASN A 254 -22.26 -10.24 -5.70
N ARG A 255 -22.11 -9.40 -6.73
CA ARG A 255 -21.88 -7.96 -6.55
C ARG A 255 -23.00 -7.27 -5.77
N GLU A 256 -24.25 -7.58 -6.09
CA GLU A 256 -25.41 -7.03 -5.37
C GLU A 256 -25.45 -7.48 -3.91
N ILE A 257 -25.16 -8.75 -3.65
CA ILE A 257 -25.12 -9.32 -2.29
C ILE A 257 -24.04 -8.63 -1.46
N VAL A 258 -22.84 -8.43 -2.03
CA VAL A 258 -21.74 -7.76 -1.34
C VAL A 258 -22.06 -6.29 -1.04
N ASN A 259 -22.70 -5.58 -1.97
CA ASN A 259 -23.11 -4.19 -1.76
C ASN A 259 -24.13 -4.07 -0.62
N ILE A 260 -25.18 -4.92 -0.64
CA ILE A 260 -26.19 -4.92 0.42
C ILE A 260 -25.57 -5.30 1.77
N LYS A 261 -24.65 -6.27 1.80
CA LYS A 261 -23.93 -6.64 3.02
C LYS A 261 -23.13 -5.47 3.59
N ASN A 262 -22.37 -4.76 2.75
CA ASN A 262 -21.60 -3.59 3.19
C ASN A 262 -22.50 -2.48 3.73
N GLU A 263 -23.67 -2.27 3.12
CA GLU A 263 -24.67 -1.32 3.63
C GLU A 263 -25.24 -1.76 4.98
N ILE A 264 -25.57 -3.04 5.16
CA ILE A 264 -26.02 -3.59 6.44
C ILE A 264 -24.94 -3.43 7.51
N ASP A 265 -23.68 -3.73 7.19
CA ASP A 265 -22.56 -3.59 8.11
C ASP A 265 -22.38 -2.12 8.55
N LEU A 266 -22.53 -1.17 7.62
CA LEU A 266 -22.49 0.26 7.92
C LEU A 266 -23.65 0.71 8.81
N LEU A 267 -24.87 0.23 8.54
CA LEU A 267 -26.05 0.57 9.35
C LEU A 267 -25.95 -0.04 10.76
N THR A 268 -25.49 -1.28 10.86
CA THR A 268 -25.23 -1.97 12.13
C THR A 268 -24.19 -1.22 12.97
N TYR A 269 -23.14 -0.70 12.32
CA TYR A 269 -22.16 0.15 12.97
C TYR A 269 -22.77 1.44 13.54
N LYS A 270 -23.63 2.12 12.77
CA LYS A 270 -24.34 3.33 13.26
C LYS A 270 -25.19 3.02 14.50
N ILE A 271 -25.92 1.90 14.50
CA ILE A 271 -26.71 1.47 15.66
C ILE A 271 -25.81 1.22 16.88
N LYS A 272 -24.66 0.57 16.70
CA LYS A 272 -23.69 0.37 17.79
C LYS A 272 -23.17 1.70 18.36
N SER A 273 -22.87 2.66 17.49
CA SER A 273 -22.44 4.00 17.91
C SER A 273 -23.53 4.73 18.70
N LEU A 274 -24.80 4.60 18.29
CA LEU A 274 -25.95 5.16 19.01
C LEU A 274 -26.13 4.52 20.39
N ASN A 275 -25.97 3.20 20.50
CA ASN A 275 -26.03 2.49 21.79
C ASN A 275 -24.92 2.95 22.74
N ASN A 276 -23.69 3.11 22.24
CA ASN A 276 -22.58 3.65 23.06
C ASN A 276 -22.88 5.08 23.55
N LEU A 277 -23.48 5.91 22.69
CA LEU A 277 -23.86 7.27 23.07
C LEU A 277 -24.97 7.26 24.12
N GLN A 278 -25.92 6.33 24.01
CA GLN A 278 -26.97 6.09 25.00
C GLN A 278 -26.39 5.62 26.35
N GLU A 279 -25.36 4.77 26.35
CA GLU A 279 -24.64 4.36 27.57
C GLU A 279 -23.91 5.55 28.22
N ASN A 280 -23.18 6.34 27.44
CA ASN A 280 -22.51 7.54 27.95
C ASN A 280 -23.51 8.56 28.54
N LEU A 281 -24.70 8.69 27.96
CA LEU A 281 -25.78 9.51 28.53
C LEU A 281 -26.31 8.97 29.87
N LYS A 282 -26.23 7.66 30.12
CA LYS A 282 -26.55 7.08 31.43
C LYS A 282 -25.48 7.40 32.46
N GLU A 283 -24.21 7.46 32.08
CA GLU A 283 -23.11 7.86 32.97
C GLU A 283 -23.19 9.33 33.38
N ILE A 284 -23.63 10.22 32.48
CA ILE A 284 -23.83 11.65 32.83
C ILE A 284 -24.84 11.82 33.98
N ASN A 285 -25.78 10.88 34.16
CA ASN A 285 -26.71 10.91 35.30
C ASN A 285 -26.04 10.82 36.68
N SER A 286 -24.83 10.25 36.76
CA SER A 286 -24.13 10.15 38.05
C SER A 286 -23.39 11.43 38.43
N ILE A 287 -23.41 12.47 37.58
CA ILE A 287 -22.79 13.75 37.89
C ILE A 287 -23.79 14.59 38.71
N GLU A 288 -23.49 14.78 39.99
CA GLU A 288 -24.24 15.69 40.85
C GLU A 288 -24.02 17.14 40.43
N THR A 289 -25.02 17.76 39.81
CA THR A 289 -25.03 19.21 39.58
C THR A 289 -25.47 19.96 40.84
N THR A 290 -24.82 21.10 41.10
CA THR A 290 -24.98 21.87 42.35
C THR A 290 -26.17 22.83 42.33
N THR A 291 -26.72 23.19 41.17
CA THR A 291 -27.87 24.10 41.08
C THR A 291 -29.14 23.38 40.59
N VAL A 292 -30.31 23.84 41.03
CA VAL A 292 -31.62 23.25 40.66
C VAL A 292 -31.97 23.54 39.20
N GLU A 293 -31.60 24.72 38.70
CA GLU A 293 -31.86 25.14 37.31
C GLU A 293 -31.05 24.28 36.32
N ASP A 294 -29.78 24.00 36.63
CA ASP A 294 -28.95 23.11 35.80
C ASP A 294 -29.51 21.69 35.74
N LYS A 295 -30.14 21.19 36.82
CA LYS A 295 -30.79 19.87 36.82
C LYS A 295 -31.97 19.82 35.86
N ILE A 296 -32.80 20.86 35.84
CA ILE A 296 -33.98 20.92 34.97
C ILE A 296 -33.53 20.97 33.51
N LEU A 297 -32.62 21.88 33.17
CA LEU A 297 -32.13 22.05 31.80
C LEU A 297 -31.38 20.80 31.30
N LEU A 298 -30.55 20.18 32.14
CA LEU A 298 -29.87 18.93 31.81
C LEU A 298 -30.86 17.78 31.58
N SER A 299 -31.94 17.69 32.37
CA SER A 299 -32.96 16.66 32.19
C SER A 299 -33.75 16.80 30.89
N GLU A 300 -34.05 18.04 30.47
CA GLU A 300 -34.76 18.34 29.23
C GLU A 300 -33.91 18.02 28.00
N VAL A 301 -32.65 18.49 27.98
CA VAL A 301 -31.69 18.19 26.91
C VAL A 301 -31.48 16.68 26.78
N LYS A 302 -31.41 15.97 27.91
CA LYS A 302 -31.23 14.51 27.92
C LYS A 302 -32.44 13.77 27.37
N ASN A 303 -33.66 14.17 27.76
CA ASN A 303 -34.88 13.54 27.25
C ASN A 303 -35.00 13.75 25.74
N ALA A 304 -34.78 14.98 25.27
CA ALA A 304 -34.79 15.31 23.83
C ALA A 304 -33.74 14.49 23.06
N LEU A 305 -32.51 14.38 23.58
CA LEU A 305 -31.45 13.62 22.93
C LEU A 305 -31.73 12.11 22.93
N ASN A 306 -32.33 11.57 24.00
CA ASN A 306 -32.68 10.15 24.07
C ASN A 306 -33.84 9.80 23.13
N GLU A 307 -34.83 10.68 22.98
CA GLU A 307 -35.89 10.54 21.98
C GLU A 307 -35.34 10.55 20.55
N GLU A 308 -34.42 11.47 20.24
CA GLU A 308 -33.76 11.54 18.92
C GLU A 308 -32.97 10.26 18.62
N ILE A 309 -32.21 9.74 19.59
CA ILE A 309 -31.45 8.48 19.44
C ILE A 309 -32.39 7.30 19.18
N LEU A 310 -33.49 7.18 19.93
CA LEU A 310 -34.47 6.10 19.76
C LEU A 310 -35.18 6.17 18.41
N SER A 311 -35.52 7.39 17.98
CA SER A 311 -36.12 7.66 16.67
C SER A 311 -35.19 7.20 15.53
N GLN A 312 -33.94 7.68 15.53
CA GLN A 312 -32.94 7.32 14.52
C GLN A 312 -32.66 5.82 14.51
N ARG A 313 -32.58 5.19 15.68
CA ARG A 313 -32.38 3.75 15.79
C ARG A 313 -33.52 2.97 15.15
N SER A 314 -34.77 3.33 15.45
CA SER A 314 -35.95 2.66 14.87
C SER A 314 -36.00 2.79 13.35
N GLU A 315 -35.64 3.95 12.80
CA GLU A 315 -35.56 4.17 11.36
C GLU A 315 -34.48 3.29 10.69
N LEU A 316 -33.30 3.20 11.32
CA LEU A 316 -32.20 2.36 10.85
C LEU A 316 -32.56 0.87 10.88
N GLU A 317 -33.18 0.39 11.96
CA GLU A 317 -33.64 -1.00 12.09
C GLU A 317 -34.67 -1.35 11.00
N LYS A 318 -35.67 -0.49 10.77
CA LYS A 318 -36.65 -0.66 9.67
C LYS A 318 -35.99 -0.69 8.29
N THR A 319 -34.98 0.16 8.08
CA THR A 319 -34.23 0.20 6.81
C THR A 319 -33.45 -1.10 6.58
N ILE A 320 -32.83 -1.65 7.62
CA ILE A 320 -32.13 -2.94 7.55
C ILE A 320 -33.12 -4.07 7.26
N GLU A 321 -34.24 -4.13 7.98
CA GLU A 321 -35.28 -5.15 7.76
C GLU A 321 -35.82 -5.12 6.33
N LYS A 322 -36.09 -3.92 5.79
CA LYS A 322 -36.52 -3.73 4.40
C LYS A 322 -35.48 -4.27 3.42
N LYS A 323 -34.20 -3.93 3.59
CA LYS A 323 -33.11 -4.42 2.72
C LYS A 323 -32.91 -5.94 2.81
N ILE A 324 -33.05 -6.53 4.00
CA ILE A 324 -33.04 -7.98 4.17
C ILE A 324 -34.25 -8.61 3.46
N GLN A 325 -35.43 -7.98 3.54
CA GLN A 325 -36.63 -8.49 2.92
C GLN A 325 -36.59 -8.51 1.38
N GLU A 326 -35.98 -7.49 0.79
CA GLU A 326 -35.82 -7.30 -0.66
C GLU A 326 -34.83 -8.32 -1.28
N SER A 327 -33.90 -8.87 -0.51
CA SER A 327 -32.91 -9.84 -1.00
C SER A 327 -33.17 -11.26 -0.51
N SER A 328 -33.70 -12.12 -1.39
CA SER A 328 -34.01 -13.53 -1.10
C SER A 328 -32.79 -14.34 -0.62
N ILE A 329 -31.62 -14.06 -1.18
CA ILE A 329 -30.36 -14.74 -0.83
C ILE A 329 -29.88 -14.30 0.56
N ILE A 330 -30.06 -13.02 0.92
CA ILE A 330 -29.68 -12.51 2.24
C ILE A 330 -30.60 -13.06 3.33
N LYS A 331 -31.89 -13.27 3.05
CA LYS A 331 -32.79 -13.97 3.98
C LYS A 331 -32.26 -15.35 4.36
N GLU A 332 -31.66 -16.06 3.42
CA GLU A 332 -31.12 -17.40 3.66
C GLU A 332 -29.87 -17.33 4.55
N ILE A 333 -29.00 -16.34 4.32
CA ILE A 333 -27.80 -16.09 5.16
C ILE A 333 -28.17 -15.72 6.60
N TYR A 334 -29.24 -14.95 6.81
CA TYR A 334 -29.67 -14.49 8.14
C TYR A 334 -30.74 -15.39 8.81
N LYS A 335 -31.10 -16.51 8.18
CA LYS A 335 -32.12 -17.43 8.72
C LYS A 335 -31.71 -18.05 10.05
N ASP A 336 -30.40 -18.17 10.28
CA ASP A 336 -29.81 -18.80 11.47
C ASP A 336 -29.58 -17.83 12.66
N GLY A 337 -29.87 -16.53 12.50
CA GLY A 337 -29.76 -15.58 13.60
C GLY A 337 -29.91 -14.13 13.15
N SER A 338 -30.87 -13.42 13.75
CA SER A 338 -30.99 -11.96 13.57
C SER A 338 -29.73 -11.28 14.10
N PRO A 339 -29.13 -10.33 13.34
CA PRO A 339 -27.96 -9.57 13.78
C PRO A 339 -28.25 -8.72 15.03
N PHE A 340 -29.52 -8.54 15.38
CA PHE A 340 -29.97 -7.74 16.53
C PHE A 340 -30.28 -8.57 17.79
N LYS A 341 -30.20 -9.90 17.73
CA LYS A 341 -30.54 -10.78 18.87
C LYS A 341 -29.37 -11.10 19.83
N LYS A 342 -28.25 -10.40 19.71
CA LYS A 342 -27.13 -10.43 20.67
C LYS A 342 -26.98 -9.05 21.29
#